data_AF-A0A062GG47-F1
#
_entry.id   AF-A0A062GG47-F1
#
_cell.length_a   1.000
_cell.length_b   1.000
_cell.length_c   1.000
_cell.angle_alpha   90.00
_cell.angle_beta   90.00
_cell.angle_gamma   90.00
#
_symmetry.space_group_name_H-M   'P 1'
#
loop_
_entity.id
_entity.type
_entity.pdbx_description
1 polymer ?
#
loop_
_entity_poly.entity_id
_entity_poly.type
_entity_poly.pdbx_seq_one_letter_code
_entity_poly.pdbx_strand_id
1 'polypeptide(L)'
;LYSQKGEYVGVELATSSVSSPGLEKYLSIPLAQLQQFEFAFTTLIDELAYCNLNQRGYLMVTLDDKQVLSDWIFVDSIKNAEYKVDSSRGYQLVLDANLTPEKDKQKTA
;
A
#
# COMPACT_ATOMS: atom_id res chain seq x y z
N LEU A 1 -12.35 -2.86 -6.63
CA LEU A 1 -13.63 -2.10 -6.59
C LEU A 1 -14.57 -2.62 -7.66
N TYR A 2 -15.82 -2.86 -7.30
CA TYR A 2 -16.81 -3.47 -8.19
C TYR A 2 -18.06 -2.60 -8.31
N SER A 3 -18.69 -2.62 -9.49
CA SER A 3 -19.98 -1.96 -9.74
C SER A 3 -21.10 -2.68 -8.99
N GLN A 4 -22.30 -2.08 -8.94
CA GLN A 4 -23.48 -2.75 -8.38
C GLN A 4 -23.83 -4.08 -9.08
N LYS A 5 -23.34 -4.28 -10.31
CA LYS A 5 -23.53 -5.51 -11.09
C LYS A 5 -22.40 -6.53 -10.90
N GLY A 6 -21.42 -6.23 -10.04
CA GLY A 6 -20.27 -7.11 -9.78
C GLY A 6 -19.15 -7.01 -10.83
N GLU A 7 -19.15 -5.99 -11.68
CA GLU A 7 -18.08 -5.77 -12.66
C GLU A 7 -16.91 -5.04 -12.01
N TYR A 8 -15.68 -5.48 -12.27
CA TYR A 8 -14.50 -4.78 -11.78
C TYR A 8 -14.37 -3.41 -12.45
N VAL A 9 -14.26 -2.35 -11.65
CA VAL A 9 -14.27 -0.96 -12.13
C VAL A 9 -13.14 -0.09 -11.59
N GLY A 10 -12.32 -0.59 -10.67
CA GLY A 10 -11.30 0.25 -10.08
C GLY A 10 -10.40 -0.39 -9.04
N VAL A 11 -9.31 0.30 -8.75
CA VAL A 11 -8.37 0.04 -7.64
C VAL A 11 -8.48 1.17 -6.62
N GLU A 12 -8.36 0.82 -5.35
CA GLU A 12 -8.15 1.78 -4.27
C GLU A 12 -6.67 1.77 -3.89
N LEU A 13 -6.06 2.95 -3.84
CA LEU A 13 -4.68 3.14 -3.40
C LEU A 13 -4.68 3.90 -2.08
N ALA A 14 -4.66 3.16 -0.97
CA ALA A 14 -4.65 3.74 0.37
C ALA A 14 -3.21 3.89 0.90
N THR A 15 -2.96 4.97 1.63
CA THR A 15 -1.70 5.17 2.36
C THR A 15 -2.00 5.64 3.77
N SER A 16 -1.08 5.36 4.68
CA SER A 16 -1.21 5.78 6.07
C SER A 16 -1.15 7.31 6.18
N SER A 17 -1.66 7.83 7.29
CA SER A 17 -1.57 9.27 7.59
C SER A 17 -0.12 9.76 7.67
N VAL A 18 0.08 11.07 7.54
CA VAL A 18 1.42 11.67 7.66
C VAL A 18 1.92 11.65 9.11
N SER A 19 1.10 12.05 10.09
CA SER A 19 1.55 12.19 11.50
C SER A 19 0.67 11.49 12.53
N SER A 20 -0.58 11.16 12.19
CA SER A 20 -1.48 10.48 13.12
C SER A 20 -0.97 9.07 13.43
N PRO A 21 -1.31 8.48 14.58
CA PRO A 21 -1.02 7.07 14.81
C PRO A 21 -1.67 6.18 13.74
N GLY A 22 -1.01 5.09 13.40
CA GLY A 22 -1.55 4.09 12.49
C GLY A 22 -2.37 3.07 13.25
N LEU A 23 -2.81 2.05 12.54
CA LEU A 23 -3.70 1.04 13.10
C LEU A 23 -3.02 0.23 14.22
N GLU A 24 -1.69 0.18 14.23
CA GLU A 24 -0.89 -0.46 15.28
C GLU A 24 -1.19 0.10 16.67
N LYS A 25 -1.44 1.41 16.76
CA LYS A 25 -1.75 2.04 18.04
C LYS A 25 -3.19 1.80 18.45
N TYR A 26 -4.13 1.87 17.51
CA TYR A 26 -5.56 1.72 17.79
C TYR A 26 -5.93 0.27 18.15
N LEU A 27 -5.28 -0.71 17.51
CA LEU A 27 -5.47 -2.13 17.78
C LEU A 27 -4.47 -2.68 18.81
N SER A 28 -3.59 -1.84 19.36
CA SER A 28 -2.54 -2.23 20.32
C SER A 28 -1.67 -3.40 19.82
N ILE A 29 -1.33 -3.40 18.54
CA ILE A 29 -0.53 -4.46 17.90
C ILE A 29 0.94 -4.29 18.32
N PRO A 30 1.57 -5.31 18.92
CA PRO A 30 3.00 -5.27 19.24
C PRO A 30 3.84 -5.14 17.96
N LEU A 31 4.86 -4.28 17.97
CA LEU A 31 5.72 -4.07 16.79
C LEU A 31 6.34 -5.37 16.25
N ALA A 32 6.68 -6.30 17.14
CA ALA A 32 7.23 -7.61 16.78
C ALA A 32 6.25 -8.52 16.02
N GLN A 33 4.95 -8.24 16.08
CA GLN A 33 3.88 -9.02 15.43
C GLN A 33 3.28 -8.30 14.22
N LEU A 34 3.76 -7.09 13.93
CA LEU A 34 3.08 -6.17 13.02
C LEU A 34 3.00 -6.69 11.59
N GLN A 35 4.08 -7.31 11.11
CA GLN A 35 4.13 -7.92 9.79
C GLN A 35 3.24 -9.15 9.68
N GLN A 36 3.11 -9.93 10.76
CA GLN A 36 2.20 -11.07 10.79
C GLN A 36 0.74 -10.62 10.70
N PHE A 37 0.39 -9.49 11.34
CA PHE A 37 -0.93 -8.88 11.20
C PHE A 37 -1.18 -8.34 9.79
N GLU A 38 -0.23 -7.62 9.21
CA GLU A 38 -0.31 -7.15 7.82
C GLU A 38 -0.53 -8.32 6.84
N PHE A 39 0.24 -9.40 7.01
CA PHE A 39 0.09 -10.62 6.21
C PHE A 39 -1.27 -11.28 6.42
N ALA A 40 -1.74 -11.38 7.66
CA ALA A 40 -3.06 -11.92 7.97
C ALA A 40 -4.16 -11.09 7.31
N PHE A 41 -4.05 -9.76 7.28
CA PHE A 41 -5.04 -8.88 6.64
C PHE A 41 -5.08 -9.13 5.14
N THR A 42 -3.93 -9.19 4.47
CA THR A 42 -3.87 -9.50 3.04
C THR A 42 -4.29 -10.94 2.70
N THR A 43 -4.28 -11.85 3.68
CA THR A 43 -4.75 -13.24 3.50
C THR A 43 -6.26 -13.37 3.70
N LEU A 44 -6.84 -12.60 4.62
CA LEU A 44 -8.24 -12.69 5.01
C LEU A 44 -9.16 -11.77 4.21
N ILE A 45 -8.60 -10.73 3.58
CA ILE A 45 -9.34 -9.75 2.79
C ILE A 45 -8.92 -9.94 1.33
N ASP A 46 -9.75 -10.65 0.57
CA ASP A 46 -9.45 -11.05 -0.82
C ASP A 46 -9.05 -9.88 -1.73
N GLU A 47 -9.59 -8.68 -1.48
CA GLU A 47 -9.34 -7.48 -2.29
C GLU A 47 -8.14 -6.63 -1.80
N LEU A 48 -7.49 -7.00 -0.69
CA LEU A 48 -6.40 -6.24 -0.10
C LEU A 48 -5.03 -6.78 -0.56
N ALA A 49 -4.45 -6.14 -1.58
CA ALA A 49 -3.17 -6.57 -2.15
C ALA A 49 -1.93 -6.14 -1.34
N TYR A 50 -2.01 -5.05 -0.58
CA TYR A 50 -0.89 -4.50 0.17
C TYR A 50 -1.38 -3.81 1.45
N CYS A 51 -0.64 -3.98 2.53
CA CYS A 51 -0.96 -3.39 3.82
C CYS A 51 0.33 -2.98 4.55
N ASN A 52 0.39 -1.73 4.97
CA ASN A 52 1.41 -1.20 5.88
C ASN A 52 0.71 -0.47 7.02
N LEU A 53 0.79 -1.02 8.22
CA LEU A 53 0.01 -0.52 9.34
C LEU A 53 0.71 0.61 10.10
N ASN A 54 2.05 0.68 10.06
CA ASN A 54 2.81 1.46 11.04
C ASN A 54 3.76 2.53 10.51
N GLN A 55 4.21 2.46 9.26
CA GLN A 55 5.10 3.50 8.73
C GLN A 55 4.30 4.76 8.35
N ARG A 56 5.01 5.89 8.32
CA ARG A 56 4.46 7.21 7.96
C ARG A 56 5.14 7.70 6.71
N GLY A 57 4.39 8.44 5.90
CA GLY A 57 4.85 8.85 4.60
C GLY A 57 3.71 9.31 3.72
N TYR A 58 3.85 9.06 2.42
CA TYR A 58 2.86 9.41 1.42
C TYR A 58 2.88 8.40 0.27
N LEU A 59 1.84 8.43 -0.54
CA LEU A 59 1.76 7.72 -1.80
C LEU A 59 1.95 8.75 -2.93
N MET A 60 2.91 8.49 -3.81
CA MET A 60 3.09 9.25 -5.04
C MET A 60 2.50 8.45 -6.19
N VAL A 61 1.59 9.06 -6.94
CA VAL A 61 0.97 8.44 -8.12
C VAL A 61 1.38 9.22 -9.37
N THR A 62 1.99 8.52 -10.31
CA THR A 62 2.24 9.03 -11.67
C THR A 62 1.34 8.25 -12.62
N LEU A 63 0.49 8.95 -13.36
CA LEU A 63 -0.49 8.33 -14.26
C LEU A 63 -0.40 8.93 -15.66
N ASP A 64 -0.57 8.08 -16.67
CA ASP A 64 -0.74 8.46 -18.06
C ASP A 64 -1.82 7.59 -18.73
N ASP A 65 -1.92 7.64 -20.07
CA ASP A 65 -2.91 6.87 -20.84
C ASP A 65 -2.64 5.36 -20.91
N LYS A 66 -1.48 4.91 -20.41
CA LYS A 66 -1.03 3.51 -20.49
C LYS A 66 -0.94 2.85 -19.13
N GLN A 67 -0.62 3.62 -18.08
CA GLN A 67 -0.32 3.05 -16.77
C GLN A 67 -0.58 3.99 -15.59
N VAL A 68 -0.69 3.36 -14.42
CA VAL A 68 -0.63 4.01 -13.11
C VAL A 68 0.56 3.44 -12.34
N LEU A 69 1.55 4.28 -12.07
CA LEU A 69 2.68 3.99 -11.20
C LEU A 69 2.39 4.55 -9.81
N SER A 70 2.40 3.68 -8.80
CA SER A 70 2.12 4.03 -7.40
C SER A 70 3.31 3.66 -6.51
N ASP A 71 3.92 4.66 -5.89
CA ASP A 71 5.06 4.53 -4.99
C ASP A 71 4.68 4.91 -3.56
N TRP A 72 4.77 3.96 -2.63
CA TRP A 72 4.63 4.24 -1.20
C TRP A 72 6.00 4.61 -0.63
N ILE A 73 6.14 5.89 -0.28
CA ILE A 73 7.37 6.48 0.22
C ILE A 73 7.22 6.75 1.71
N PHE A 74 8.02 6.08 2.52
CA PHE A 74 8.00 6.21 3.98
C PHE A 74 9.21 6.96 4.51
N VAL A 75 9.08 7.53 5.70
CA VAL A 75 10.18 8.19 6.43
C VAL A 75 10.45 7.50 7.76
N ASP A 76 11.69 7.56 8.22
CA ASP A 76 12.11 6.91 9.47
C ASP A 76 11.67 7.67 10.74
N SER A 77 11.36 8.97 10.61
CA SER A 77 10.83 9.78 11.70
C SER A 77 9.89 10.88 11.21
N ILE A 78 8.81 11.08 11.97
CA ILE A 78 7.93 12.25 11.88
C ILE A 78 8.01 13.13 13.14
N LYS A 79 8.92 12.78 14.05
CA LYS A 79 9.13 13.48 15.33
C LYS A 79 10.36 14.37 15.33
N ASN A 80 11.27 14.15 14.37
CA ASN A 80 12.52 14.88 14.23
C ASN A 80 12.45 15.75 12.97
N ALA A 81 13.09 16.92 13.01
CA ALA A 81 13.21 17.78 11.83
C ALA A 81 14.14 17.18 10.78
N GLU A 82 15.18 16.47 11.22
CA GLU A 82 16.04 15.66 10.36
C GLU A 82 15.48 14.24 10.29
N TYR A 83 15.17 13.80 9.07
CA TYR A 83 14.66 12.49 8.76
C TYR A 83 15.14 12.08 7.37
N LYS A 84 15.00 10.79 7.04
CA LYS A 84 15.31 10.26 5.71
C LYS A 84 14.21 9.33 5.24
N VAL A 85 14.23 9.02 3.94
CA VAL A 85 13.39 7.96 3.39
C VAL A 85 13.76 6.63 4.03
N ASP A 86 12.77 5.93 4.54
CA ASP A 86 12.89 4.56 5.01
C ASP A 86 12.72 3.60 3.83
N SER A 87 13.84 3.14 3.28
CA SER A 87 13.88 2.23 2.14
C SER A 87 13.66 0.75 2.52
N SER A 88 13.48 0.42 3.81
CA SER A 88 13.38 -0.98 4.26
C SER A 88 12.10 -1.69 3.81
N ARG A 89 11.05 -0.92 3.53
CA ARG A 89 9.69 -1.41 3.24
C ARG A 89 8.99 -0.65 2.12
N GLY A 90 9.76 0.01 1.25
CA GLY A 90 9.22 0.68 0.07
C GLY A 90 8.41 -0.30 -0.78
N TYR A 91 7.27 0.15 -1.30
CA TYR A 91 6.39 -0.67 -2.13
C TYR A 91 6.03 0.10 -3.39
N GLN A 92 6.05 -0.61 -4.52
CA GLN A 92 5.70 -0.07 -5.83
C GLN A 92 4.72 -1.02 -6.52
N LEU A 93 3.65 -0.42 -7.05
CA LEU A 93 2.64 -1.06 -7.88
C LEU A 93 2.57 -0.33 -9.22
N VAL A 94 2.66 -1.09 -10.30
CA VAL A 94 2.40 -0.61 -11.66
C VAL A 94 1.16 -1.32 -12.16
N LEU A 95 0.14 -0.54 -12.52
CA LEU A 95 -1.08 -1.02 -13.13
C LEU A 95 -1.10 -0.59 -14.60
N ASP A 96 -1.55 -1.46 -15.49
CA ASP A 96 -1.79 -1.08 -16.88
C ASP A 96 -3.11 -0.29 -17.04
N ALA A 97 -3.44 0.07 -18.28
CA ALA A 97 -4.67 0.79 -18.62
C ALA A 97 -5.97 0.03 -18.24
N ASN A 98 -5.91 -1.28 -17.99
CA ASN A 98 -7.03 -2.08 -17.49
C ASN A 98 -6.99 -2.27 -15.97
N LEU A 99 -6.12 -1.52 -15.29
CA LEU A 99 -5.89 -1.58 -13.85
C LEU A 99 -5.39 -2.95 -13.36
N THR A 100 -4.72 -3.71 -14.23
CA THR A 100 -4.12 -5.01 -13.89
C THR A 100 -2.65 -4.83 -13.49
N PRO A 101 -2.18 -5.40 -12.37
CA PRO A 101 -0.77 -5.33 -11.97
C PRO A 101 0.17 -5.93 -13.01
N GLU A 102 1.22 -5.20 -13.40
CA GLU A 102 2.18 -5.68 -14.41
C GLU A 102 2.98 -6.89 -13.95
N LYS A 103 3.23 -7.04 -12.64
CA LYS A 103 3.96 -8.18 -12.07
C LYS A 103 3.23 -9.52 -12.30
N ASP A 104 1.91 -9.49 -12.51
CA ASP A 104 1.11 -10.70 -12.77
C ASP A 104 1.17 -11.14 -14.24
N LYS A 105 1.63 -10.28 -15.16
CA LYS A 105 1.86 -10.63 -16.57
C LYS A 105 3.10 -11.49 -16.79
N GLN A 106 4.06 -11.48 -15.85
CA GLN A 106 5.28 -12.29 -15.94
C GLN A 106 5.10 -13.75 -15.48
N LYS A 107 3.95 -14.09 -14.85
CA LYS A 107 3.66 -15.47 -14.41
C LYS A 107 2.91 -16.31 -15.46
N THR A 108 2.65 -15.76 -16.64
CA THR A 108 1.82 -16.40 -17.68
C THR A 108 2.60 -16.77 -18.96
N ALA A 109 3.94 -16.83 -18.89
CA ALA A 109 4.80 -17.31 -19.98
C ALA A 109 5.37 -18.71 -19.69
#